data_AF-A0A6P9FEX4-F1
#
_entry.id   AF-A0A6P9FEX4-F1
#
_cell.length_a   1.000
_cell.length_b   1.000
_cell.length_c   1.000
_cell.angle_alpha   90.00
_cell.angle_beta   90.00
_cell.angle_gamma   90.00
#
_symmetry.space_group_name_H-M   'P 1'
#
loop_
_entity.id
_entity.type
_entity.pdbx_description
1 polymer ?
#
loop_
_entity_poly.entity_id
_entity_poly.type
_entity_poly.pdbx_seq_one_letter_code
_entity_poly.pdbx_strand_id
1 'polypeptide(L)'
;MKWMFKEDRLPEHRCVESAKTQVKHPDRVPVTVEKVSGSQIVDNDKRKYLVPSDISVAQFMWLIRKRIQLPSEKASFLFVCKTVPQSSLTTRQL
;
A
#
# COMPACT_ATOMS: atom_id res chain seq x y z
N MET A 1 -11.28 -0.30 -10.84
CA MET A 1 -10.91 0.21 -9.51
C MET A 1 -10.76 1.70 -9.63
N LYS A 2 -11.60 2.44 -8.90
CA LYS A 2 -11.54 3.89 -8.75
C LYS A 2 -10.64 4.17 -7.55
N TRP A 3 -9.61 5.00 -7.71
CA TRP A 3 -8.63 5.31 -6.65
C TRP A 3 -8.91 6.72 -6.15
N MET A 4 -9.33 6.88 -4.90
CA MET A 4 -9.62 8.19 -4.33
C MET A 4 -8.37 9.08 -4.38
N PHE A 5 -7.19 8.53 -4.09
CA PHE A 5 -5.93 9.27 -4.15
C PHE A 5 -5.61 9.86 -5.53
N LYS A 6 -6.03 9.18 -6.62
CA LYS A 6 -5.81 9.68 -7.99
C LYS A 6 -6.84 10.73 -8.40
N GLU A 7 -7.98 10.79 -7.71
CA GLU A 7 -9.02 11.80 -7.93
C GLU A 7 -8.74 13.05 -7.12
N ASP A 8 -8.31 12.88 -5.87
CA ASP A 8 -7.96 13.96 -4.96
C ASP A 8 -6.72 14.73 -5.43
N ARG A 9 -5.85 14.10 -6.25
CA ARG A 9 -4.56 14.69 -6.67
C ARG A 9 -4.25 14.49 -8.15
N LEU A 10 -3.93 15.62 -8.79
CA LEU A 10 -3.43 15.67 -10.16
C LEU A 10 -2.18 14.78 -10.35
N PRO A 11 -2.00 14.17 -11.54
CA PRO A 11 -0.87 13.30 -11.83
C PRO A 11 0.50 13.94 -11.56
N GLU A 12 0.67 15.19 -11.97
CA GLU A 12 1.93 15.93 -11.85
C GLU A 12 2.33 16.10 -10.39
N HIS A 13 1.39 16.47 -9.52
CA HIS A 13 1.63 16.61 -8.09
C HIS A 13 2.04 15.28 -7.45
N ARG A 14 1.40 14.17 -7.86
CA ARG A 14 1.74 12.83 -7.36
C ARG A 14 3.17 12.43 -7.76
N CYS A 15 3.57 12.71 -9.00
CA CYS A 15 4.92 12.42 -9.49
C CYS A 15 5.98 13.25 -8.75
N VAL A 16 5.75 14.56 -8.58
CA VAL A 16 6.69 15.44 -7.87
C VAL A 16 6.83 15.01 -6.41
N GLU A 17 5.73 14.70 -5.73
CA GLU A 17 5.75 14.27 -4.33
C GLU A 17 6.43 12.91 -4.13
N SER A 18 6.17 11.93 -5.00
CA SER A 18 6.82 10.63 -4.92
C SER A 18 8.33 10.75 -5.18
N ALA A 19 8.74 11.53 -6.18
CA ALA A 19 10.15 11.79 -6.47
C ALA A 19 10.87 12.45 -5.29
N LYS A 20 10.28 13.50 -4.69
CA LYS A 20 10.84 14.16 -3.50
C LYS A 20 10.98 13.19 -2.32
N THR A 21 9.97 12.33 -2.12
CA THR A 21 9.97 11.34 -1.03
C THR A 21 11.06 10.29 -1.22
N GLN A 22 11.24 9.81 -2.46
CA GLN A 22 12.28 8.84 -2.79
C GLN A 22 13.68 9.42 -2.62
N VAL A 23 13.92 10.67 -3.02
CA VAL A 23 15.21 11.34 -2.81
C VAL A 23 15.51 11.50 -1.31
N LYS A 24 14.50 11.85 -0.51
CA LYS A 24 14.65 12.02 0.95
C LYS A 24 14.84 10.69 1.69
N HIS A 25 14.28 9.60 1.16
CA HIS A 25 14.28 8.29 1.79
C HIS A 25 14.58 7.20 0.73
N PRO A 26 15.84 7.09 0.28
CA PRO A 26 16.22 6.23 -0.84
C PRO A 26 15.96 4.74 -0.60
N ASP A 27 16.06 4.30 0.66
CA ASP A 27 15.85 2.90 1.04
C ASP A 27 14.38 2.54 1.28
N ARG A 28 13.46 3.47 0.99
CA ARG A 28 12.03 3.28 1.23
C ARG A 28 11.18 3.53 -0.01
N VAL A 29 10.16 2.71 -0.16
CA VAL A 29 9.20 2.74 -1.26
C VAL A 29 7.92 3.46 -0.78
N PRO A 30 7.49 4.55 -1.46
CA PRO A 30 6.19 5.16 -1.19
C PRO A 30 5.06 4.28 -1.76
N VAL A 31 4.20 3.78 -0.90
CA VAL A 31 3.07 2.90 -1.25
C VAL A 31 1.75 3.57 -0.89
N THR A 32 0.78 3.54 -1.81
CA THR A 32 -0.60 3.97 -1.52
C THR A 32 -1.50 2.75 -1.42
N VAL A 33 -2.21 2.61 -0.30
CA VAL A 33 -3.12 1.51 0.00
C VAL A 33 -4.52 2.05 0.18
N GLU A 34 -5.47 1.50 -0.57
CA GLU A 34 -6.89 1.82 -0.48
C GLU A 34 -7.71 0.54 -0.32
N LYS A 35 -8.82 0.65 0.40
CA LYS A 35 -9.81 -0.42 0.49
C LYS A 35 -10.55 -0.55 -0.84
N VAL A 36 -10.74 -1.78 -1.31
CA VAL A 36 -11.61 -2.05 -2.45
C VAL A 36 -13.05 -1.68 -2.11
N SER A 37 -13.72 -0.96 -3.02
CA SER A 37 -15.14 -0.62 -2.90
C SER A 37 -16.00 -1.88 -2.74
N GLY A 38 -16.90 -1.89 -1.76
CA GLY A 38 -17.75 -3.05 -1.43
C GLY A 38 -17.11 -4.09 -0.52
N SER A 39 -15.83 -3.94 -0.15
CA SER A 39 -15.21 -4.80 0.87
C SER A 39 -15.76 -4.49 2.27
N GLN A 40 -15.95 -5.54 3.07
CA GLN A 40 -16.39 -5.49 4.47
C GLN A 40 -15.24 -5.22 5.46
N ILE A 41 -14.02 -5.03 4.97
CA ILE A 41 -12.87 -4.66 5.80
C ILE A 41 -13.05 -3.22 6.32
N VAL A 42 -12.55 -2.96 7.52
CA VAL A 42 -12.54 -1.63 8.14
C VAL A 42 -11.73 -0.66 7.28
N ASP A 43 -12.18 0.58 7.19
CA ASP A 43 -11.45 1.60 6.45
C ASP A 43 -10.09 1.91 7.09
N ASN A 44 -9.13 2.24 6.24
CA ASN A 44 -7.78 2.52 6.66
C ASN A 44 -7.57 4.02 6.80
N ASP A 45 -7.30 4.47 8.03
CA ASP A 45 -7.10 5.89 8.35
C ASP A 45 -5.93 6.51 7.57
N LYS A 46 -4.87 5.74 7.25
CA LYS A 46 -3.69 6.22 6.53
C LYS A 46 -3.54 5.49 5.21
N ARG A 47 -3.76 6.20 4.10
CA ARG A 47 -3.61 5.61 2.75
C ARG A 47 -2.16 5.58 2.27
N LYS A 48 -1.30 6.47 2.74
CA LYS A 48 0.10 6.60 2.28
C LYS A 48 1.07 5.99 3.27
N TYR A 49 1.94 5.12 2.79
CA TYR A 49 2.97 4.43 3.55
C TYR A 49 4.34 4.68 2.94
N LEU A 50 5.36 4.72 3.79
CA LEU A 50 6.74 4.74 3.37
C LEU A 50 7.41 3.49 3.92
N VAL A 51 7.57 2.51 3.06
CA VAL A 51 7.84 1.12 3.41
C VAL A 51 9.32 0.82 3.17
N PRO A 52 10.07 0.18 4.09
CA PRO A 52 11.44 -0.23 3.81
C PRO A 52 11.50 -1.18 2.61
N SER A 53 12.50 -1.00 1.75
CA SER A 53 12.57 -1.68 0.45
C SER A 53 12.81 -3.19 0.53
N ASP A 54 13.32 -3.66 1.66
CA ASP A 54 13.69 -5.04 1.97
C ASP A 54 12.53 -5.87 2.55
N ILE A 55 11.42 -5.25 2.97
CA ILE A 55 10.33 -6.02 3.55
C ILE A 55 9.56 -6.80 2.48
N SER A 56 9.15 -8.01 2.83
CA SER A 56 8.32 -8.84 1.95
C SER A 56 6.87 -8.38 1.89
N VAL A 57 6.15 -8.78 0.84
CA VAL A 57 4.71 -8.58 0.71
C VAL A 57 3.96 -9.14 1.92
N ALA A 58 4.36 -10.31 2.42
CA ALA A 58 3.74 -10.93 3.60
C ALA A 58 3.91 -10.06 4.85
N GLN A 59 5.12 -9.53 5.08
CA GLN A 59 5.39 -8.61 6.18
C GLN A 59 4.59 -7.32 6.04
N PHE A 60 4.51 -6.77 4.81
CA PHE A 60 3.70 -5.58 4.55
C PHE A 60 2.21 -5.83 4.81
N MET A 61 1.68 -6.97 4.35
CA MET A 61 0.30 -7.37 4.62
C MET A 61 0.02 -7.49 6.12
N TRP A 62 0.96 -8.03 6.89
CA TRP A 62 0.85 -8.09 8.34
C TRP A 62 0.84 -6.70 9.00
N LEU A 63 1.68 -5.76 8.51
CA LEU A 63 1.67 -4.38 8.99
C LEU A 63 0.33 -3.69 8.73
N ILE A 64 -0.25 -3.86 7.54
CA ILE A 64 -1.57 -3.32 7.22
C ILE A 64 -2.63 -3.95 8.12
N ARG A 65 -2.61 -5.28 8.28
CA ARG A 65 -3.53 -6.01 9.16
C ARG A 65 -3.53 -5.47 10.59
N LYS A 66 -2.33 -5.25 11.15
CA LYS A 66 -2.16 -4.69 12.49
C LYS A 66 -2.71 -3.26 12.57
N ARG A 67 -2.56 -2.47 11.51
CA ARG A 67 -3.07 -1.08 11.45
C ARG A 67 -4.59 -1.00 11.47
N ILE A 68 -5.27 -1.85 10.69
CA ILE A 68 -6.74 -1.92 10.67
C ILE A 68 -7.32 -2.81 11.78
N GLN A 69 -6.47 -3.30 12.70
CA GLN A 69 -6.83 -4.17 13.83
C GLN A 69 -7.65 -5.39 13.40
N LEU A 70 -7.31 -5.98 12.24
CA LEU A 70 -8.08 -7.10 11.69
C LEU A 70 -7.73 -8.41 12.43
N PRO A 71 -8.71 -9.05 13.10
CA PRO A 71 -8.49 -10.28 13.88
C PRO A 71 -7.95 -11.42 13.02
N SER A 72 -7.05 -12.27 13.54
CA SER A 72 -6.37 -13.39 12.83
C SER A 72 -7.28 -14.33 12.04
N GLU A 73 -8.51 -14.52 12.51
CA GLU A 73 -9.51 -15.39 11.88
C GLU A 73 -10.10 -14.81 10.57
N LYS A 74 -9.98 -13.50 10.33
CA LYS A 74 -10.50 -12.87 9.11
C LYS A 74 -9.44 -12.83 8.01
N ALA A 75 -9.79 -13.29 6.81
CA ALA A 75 -8.89 -13.20 5.67
C ALA A 75 -8.72 -11.75 5.17
N SER A 76 -7.53 -11.43 4.68
CA SER A 76 -7.22 -10.18 3.99
C SER A 76 -6.35 -10.47 2.78
N PHE A 77 -6.61 -9.79 1.66
CA PHE A 77 -5.84 -9.95 0.43
C PHE A 77 -5.34 -8.59 -0.07
N LEU A 78 -4.11 -8.55 -0.57
CA LEU A 78 -3.55 -7.41 -1.27
C LEU A 78 -3.65 -7.64 -2.78
N PHE A 79 -3.95 -6.56 -3.51
CA PHE A 79 -4.01 -6.59 -4.97
C PHE A 79 -3.12 -5.49 -5.55
N VAL A 80 -2.23 -5.87 -6.46
CA VAL A 80 -1.43 -4.96 -7.28
C VAL A 80 -1.72 -5.29 -8.74
N CYS A 81 -2.11 -4.30 -9.53
CA CYS A 81 -2.52 -4.50 -10.93
C CYS A 81 -3.61 -5.58 -11.12
N LYS A 82 -4.55 -5.67 -10.16
CA LYS A 82 -5.64 -6.68 -10.09
C LYS A 82 -5.18 -8.13 -9.82
N THR A 83 -3.92 -8.35 -9.51
CA THR A 83 -3.36 -9.68 -9.18
C THR A 83 -2.93 -9.71 -7.71
N VAL A 84 -3.02 -10.88 -7.08
CA VAL A 84 -2.44 -11.10 -5.75
C VAL A 84 -0.94 -11.32 -5.91
N PRO A 85 -0.08 -10.42 -5.40
CA PRO A 85 1.35 -10.58 -5.53
C PRO A 85 1.88 -11.75 -4.68
N GLN A 86 3.04 -12.29 -5.07
CA GLN A 86 3.68 -13.38 -4.34
C GLN A 86 4.18 -12.88 -2.97
N SER A 87 3.82 -13.61 -1.92
CA SER A 87 4.11 -13.26 -0.52
C SER A 87 5.60 -13.09 -0.20
N SER A 88 6.48 -13.80 -0.92
CA SER A 88 7.94 -13.80 -0.73
C SER A 88 8.66 -12.65 -1.43
N LEU A 89 8.02 -11.97 -2.38
CA LEU A 89 8.63 -10.83 -3.07
C LEU A 89 8.84 -9.68 -2.10
N THR A 90 9.94 -8.95 -2.28
CA THR A 90 10.15 -7.70 -1.55
C THR A 90 9.29 -6.59 -2.14
N THR A 91 8.95 -5.59 -1.32
CA THR A 91 8.12 -4.45 -1.74
C THR A 91 8.78 -3.64 -2.87
N ARG A 92 10.10 -3.73 -3.04
CA ARG A 92 10.85 -3.13 -4.14
C ARG A 92 10.72 -3.89 -5.47
N GLN A 93 10.49 -5.21 -5.41
CA GLN A 93 10.36 -6.08 -6.60
C GLN A 93 8.93 -6.15 -7.14
N LEU A 94 7.98 -5.61 -6.37
CA LEU A 94 6.58 -5.42 -6.71
C LEU A 94 6.40 -4.29 -7.75
#